data_AF-A0A7C9EC51-F1
#
_entry.id   AF-A0A7C9EC51-F1
#
_cell.length_a   1.000
_cell.length_b   1.000
_cell.length_c   1.000
_cell.angle_alpha   90.00
_cell.angle_beta   90.00
_cell.angle_gamma   90.00
#
_symmetry.space_group_name_H-M   'P 1'
#
loop_
_entity.id
_entity.type
_entity.pdbx_description
1 polymer ?
#
loop_
_entity_poly.entity_id
_entity_poly.type
_entity_poly.pdbx_seq_one_letter_code
_entity_poly.pdbx_strand_id
1 'polypeptide(L)'
;MKENLQHFEIVFVSSDKDQASFESYFQTMPWLAVPYGDPTIKELAKHFDVRGIPSLVILGPDGKTVTKQGRNLINLYQENAYPFTEARLELLERQMDEEAKNLPRSAFHSGHHHELNLVSLGPFICCVCDEQGSYWAYQCLECGYEVHPKCVRPVDPPNNT
;
A
#
# COMPACT_ATOMS: atom_id res chain seq x y z
N MET A 1 -23.61 -11.59 -13.91
CA MET A 1 -23.23 -12.98 -13.62
C MET A 1 -22.12 -13.39 -14.58
N LYS A 2 -21.01 -13.85 -14.02
CA LYS A 2 -19.91 -14.64 -14.63
C LYS A 2 -19.03 -13.93 -15.67
N GLU A 3 -18.10 -13.13 -15.19
CA GLU A 3 -16.79 -12.99 -15.84
C GLU A 3 -15.77 -13.72 -14.98
N ASN A 4 -14.89 -14.50 -15.63
CA ASN A 4 -14.00 -15.49 -15.01
C ASN A 4 -13.17 -14.91 -13.86
N LEU A 5 -13.64 -15.07 -12.61
CA LEU A 5 -12.82 -14.91 -11.43
C LEU A 5 -11.75 -16.00 -11.51
N GLN A 6 -10.52 -15.62 -11.87
CA GLN A 6 -9.38 -16.45 -11.53
C GLN A 6 -9.31 -16.44 -10.00
N HIS A 7 -9.78 -17.54 -9.42
CA HIS A 7 -9.87 -17.73 -7.99
C HIS A 7 -8.46 -17.67 -7.42
N PHE A 8 -8.16 -16.62 -6.66
CA PHE A 8 -7.04 -16.63 -5.74
C PHE A 8 -7.59 -16.98 -4.35
N GLU A 9 -6.72 -17.49 -3.50
CA GLU A 9 -7.03 -17.77 -2.11
C GLU A 9 -6.07 -16.97 -1.23
N ILE A 10 -6.53 -16.58 -0.04
CA ILE A 10 -5.67 -16.00 0.99
C ILE A 10 -5.51 -17.03 2.10
N VAL A 11 -4.26 -17.30 2.46
CA VAL A 11 -3.92 -18.15 3.61
C VAL A 11 -3.26 -17.27 4.67
N PHE A 12 -3.95 -17.08 5.78
CA PHE A 12 -3.44 -16.36 6.94
C PHE A 12 -2.37 -17.19 7.65
N VAL A 13 -1.19 -16.59 7.83
CA VAL A 13 -0.07 -17.17 8.58
C VAL A 13 0.13 -16.27 9.79
N SER A 14 -0.38 -16.74 10.94
CA SER A 14 -0.43 -15.93 12.16
C SER A 14 0.93 -15.78 12.84
N SER A 15 1.17 -14.59 13.38
CA SER A 15 2.26 -14.27 14.32
C SER A 15 1.74 -13.96 15.72
N ASP A 16 0.49 -14.33 16.02
CA ASP A 16 -0.13 -14.13 17.33
C ASP A 16 0.60 -14.92 18.42
N LYS A 17 0.49 -14.45 19.66
CA LYS A 17 1.25 -15.01 20.80
C LYS A 17 0.57 -16.22 21.45
N ASP A 18 -0.72 -16.41 21.20
CA ASP A 18 -1.53 -17.47 21.77
C ASP A 18 -2.73 -17.82 20.87
N GLN A 19 -3.29 -19.01 21.11
CA GLN A 19 -4.43 -19.56 20.37
C GLN A 19 -5.66 -18.66 20.42
N ALA A 20 -5.95 -18.05 21.57
CA ALA A 20 -7.15 -17.23 21.75
C ALA A 20 -7.08 -15.94 20.91
N SER A 21 -5.90 -15.30 20.87
CA SER A 21 -5.64 -14.14 20.03
C SER A 21 -5.74 -14.49 18.55
N PHE A 22 -5.17 -15.62 18.13
CA PHE A 22 -5.31 -16.15 16.77
C PHE A 22 -6.78 -16.34 16.39
N GLU A 23 -7.56 -17.06 17.20
CA GLU A 23 -8.97 -17.35 16.92
C GLU A 23 -9.80 -16.07 16.83
N SER A 24 -9.62 -15.15 17.79
CA SER A 24 -10.36 -13.88 17.79
C SER A 24 -10.08 -13.04 16.55
N TYR A 25 -8.82 -13.01 16.08
CA TYR A 25 -8.47 -12.22 14.91
C TYR A 25 -8.86 -12.91 13.61
N PHE A 26 -8.60 -14.21 13.49
CA PHE A 26 -8.93 -15.01 12.32
C PHE A 26 -10.44 -15.06 12.03
N GLN A 27 -11.29 -15.05 13.06
CA GLN A 27 -12.76 -15.00 12.89
C GLN A 27 -13.27 -13.76 12.14
N THR A 28 -12.45 -12.70 12.03
CA THR A 28 -12.79 -11.49 11.27
C THR A 28 -12.50 -11.62 9.77
N MET A 29 -11.85 -12.72 9.34
CA MET A 29 -11.33 -12.91 7.99
C MET A 29 -12.07 -14.03 7.25
N PRO A 30 -12.51 -13.83 6.00
CA PRO A 30 -13.14 -14.87 5.20
C PRO A 30 -12.11 -15.82 4.54
N TRP A 31 -10.94 -15.99 5.15
CA TRP A 31 -9.75 -16.60 4.55
C TRP A 31 -9.47 -18.00 5.11
N LEU A 32 -8.54 -18.73 4.50
CA LEU A 32 -7.94 -19.90 5.12
C LEU A 32 -6.87 -19.46 6.12
N ALA A 33 -6.44 -20.39 7.00
CA ALA A 33 -5.29 -20.17 7.87
C ALA A 33 -4.45 -21.44 8.02
N VAL A 34 -3.15 -21.25 8.22
CA VAL A 34 -2.31 -22.31 8.79
C VAL A 34 -2.70 -22.47 10.27
N PRO A 35 -2.94 -23.69 10.77
CA PRO A 35 -3.29 -23.91 12.17
C PRO A 35 -2.27 -23.28 13.11
N TYR A 36 -2.74 -22.65 14.19
CA TYR A 36 -1.87 -22.05 15.19
C TYR A 36 -0.92 -23.10 15.80
N GLY A 37 0.35 -22.71 16.00
CA GLY A 37 1.39 -23.58 16.55
C GLY A 37 2.03 -24.53 15.53
N ASP A 38 1.53 -24.60 14.30
CA ASP A 38 2.13 -25.43 13.24
C ASP A 38 3.57 -24.97 12.93
N PRO A 39 4.56 -25.90 12.89
CA PRO A 39 5.95 -25.54 12.64
C PRO A 39 6.18 -24.87 11.28
N THR A 40 5.32 -25.14 10.28
CA THR A 40 5.40 -24.55 8.94
C THR A 40 5.26 -23.02 8.99
N ILE A 41 4.59 -22.44 10.00
CA ILE A 41 4.52 -20.98 10.19
C ILE A 41 5.94 -20.37 10.27
N LYS A 42 6.81 -20.98 11.09
CA LYS A 42 8.20 -20.49 11.27
C LYS A 42 9.04 -20.74 10.02
N GLU A 43 8.81 -21.85 9.33
CA GLU A 43 9.49 -22.18 8.07
C GLU A 43 9.14 -21.20 6.97
N LEU A 44 7.86 -20.85 6.81
CA LEU A 44 7.39 -19.87 5.84
C LEU A 44 7.93 -18.47 6.14
N ALA A 45 7.88 -18.03 7.40
CA ALA A 45 8.44 -16.74 7.81
C ALA A 45 9.93 -16.64 7.47
N LYS A 46 10.70 -17.71 7.72
CA LYS A 46 12.12 -17.77 7.35
C LYS A 46 12.33 -17.83 5.83
N HIS A 47 11.59 -18.68 5.12
CA HIS A 47 11.71 -18.87 3.68
C HIS A 47 11.44 -17.56 2.90
N PHE A 48 10.40 -16.83 3.32
CA PHE A 48 10.06 -15.55 2.71
C PHE A 48 10.83 -14.36 3.27
N ASP A 49 11.70 -14.55 4.28
CA ASP A 49 12.44 -13.48 4.95
C ASP A 49 11.51 -12.40 5.52
N VAL A 50 10.47 -12.83 6.24
CA VAL A 50 9.50 -11.93 6.88
C VAL A 50 10.14 -11.29 8.11
N ARG A 51 10.43 -9.99 8.03
CA ARG A 51 11.07 -9.22 9.11
C ARG A 51 10.12 -8.36 9.93
N GLY A 52 8.88 -8.19 9.46
CA GLY A 52 7.88 -7.35 10.10
C GLY A 52 6.47 -7.69 9.62
N ILE A 53 5.47 -7.31 10.42
CA ILE A 53 4.05 -7.48 10.11
C ILE A 53 3.36 -6.09 9.99
N PRO A 54 2.33 -5.96 9.13
CA PRO A 54 1.80 -6.97 8.21
C PRO A 54 2.72 -7.21 7.00
N SER A 55 2.79 -8.47 6.54
CA SER A 55 3.50 -8.89 5.32
C SER A 55 2.56 -9.70 4.43
N LEU A 56 2.70 -9.56 3.10
CA LEU A 56 1.89 -10.29 2.12
C LEU A 56 2.78 -10.73 0.95
N VAL A 57 2.88 -12.04 0.76
CA VAL A 57 3.60 -12.67 -0.36
C VAL A 57 2.58 -13.13 -1.38
N ILE A 58 2.80 -12.78 -2.64
CA ILE A 58 1.96 -13.20 -3.76
C ILE A 58 2.63 -14.37 -4.47
N LEU A 59 1.91 -15.47 -4.60
CA LEU A 59 2.32 -16.66 -5.34
C LEU A 59 1.54 -16.75 -6.65
N GLY A 60 2.22 -17.18 -7.70
CA GLY A 60 1.61 -17.47 -8.99
C GLY A 60 0.90 -18.83 -8.98
N PRO A 61 0.13 -19.14 -10.04
CA PRO A 61 -0.58 -20.42 -10.15
C PRO A 61 0.36 -21.63 -10.25
N ASP A 62 1.65 -21.42 -10.55
CA ASP A 62 2.70 -22.44 -10.55
C ASP A 62 3.38 -22.62 -9.18
N GLY A 63 2.88 -21.94 -8.14
CA GLY A 63 3.42 -21.96 -6.78
C GLY A 63 4.69 -21.12 -6.60
N LYS A 64 5.18 -20.44 -7.65
CA LYS A 64 6.37 -19.59 -7.53
C LYS A 64 6.01 -18.24 -6.94
N THR A 65 6.99 -17.63 -6.27
CA THR A 65 6.83 -16.27 -5.76
C THR A 65 6.79 -15.27 -6.91
N VAL A 66 5.67 -14.55 -7.01
CA VAL A 66 5.53 -13.38 -7.88
C VAL A 66 6.16 -12.17 -7.21
N THR A 67 5.83 -11.91 -5.95
CA THR A 67 6.46 -10.83 -5.18
C THR A 67 6.30 -11.03 -3.68
N LYS A 68 7.28 -10.55 -2.91
CA LYS A 68 7.20 -10.44 -1.45
C LYS A 68 6.66 -9.08 -0.97
N GLN A 69 6.41 -8.16 -1.90
CA GLN A 69 5.99 -6.78 -1.64
C GLN A 69 4.47 -6.59 -1.82
N GLY A 70 3.68 -7.67 -1.71
CA GLY A 70 2.23 -7.62 -1.95
C GLY A 70 1.52 -6.58 -1.09
N ARG A 71 1.96 -6.39 0.16
CA ARG A 71 1.41 -5.37 1.07
C ARG A 71 1.56 -3.96 0.51
N ASN A 72 2.71 -3.66 -0.12
CA ASN A 72 3.00 -2.36 -0.71
C ASN A 72 2.20 -2.15 -2.00
N LEU A 73 2.08 -3.19 -2.83
CA LEU A 73 1.26 -3.13 -4.04
C LEU A 73 -0.21 -2.87 -3.73
N ILE A 74 -0.77 -3.53 -2.72
CA ILE A 74 -2.14 -3.25 -2.26
C ILE A 74 -2.28 -1.84 -1.69
N ASN A 75 -1.29 -1.35 -0.93
CA ASN A 75 -1.31 0.04 -0.46
C ASN A 75 -1.36 1.03 -1.62
N LEU A 76 -0.49 0.84 -2.62
CA LEU A 76 -0.31 1.81 -3.67
C LEU A 76 -1.41 1.71 -4.73
N TYR A 77 -1.68 0.50 -5.21
CA TYR A 77 -2.54 0.24 -6.35
C TYR A 77 -3.90 -0.34 -5.98
N GLN A 78 -4.16 -0.69 -4.72
CA GLN A 78 -5.42 -1.27 -4.25
C GLN A 78 -5.80 -2.51 -5.08
N GLU A 79 -7.08 -2.68 -5.43
CA GLU A 79 -7.56 -3.78 -6.28
C GLU A 79 -6.95 -3.75 -7.68
N ASN A 80 -6.48 -2.59 -8.15
CA ASN A 80 -5.88 -2.47 -9.48
C ASN A 80 -4.58 -3.26 -9.59
N ALA A 81 -3.92 -3.58 -8.47
CA ALA A 81 -2.73 -4.42 -8.45
C ALA A 81 -2.97 -5.81 -9.04
N TYR A 82 -4.20 -6.34 -8.93
CA TYR A 82 -4.56 -7.65 -9.46
C TYR A 82 -4.47 -7.68 -11.00
N PRO A 83 -3.95 -8.78 -11.61
CA PRO A 83 -3.55 -10.07 -11.03
C PRO A 83 -2.10 -10.15 -10.54
N PHE A 84 -1.48 -9.02 -10.19
CA PHE A 84 -0.09 -8.92 -9.73
C PHE A 84 0.95 -9.42 -10.75
N THR A 85 0.57 -9.57 -12.01
CA THR A 85 1.52 -9.93 -13.08
C THR A 85 2.47 -8.78 -13.34
N GLU A 86 3.71 -9.11 -13.72
CA GLU A 86 4.72 -8.11 -14.07
C GLU A 86 4.20 -7.09 -15.10
N ALA A 87 3.57 -7.58 -16.18
CA ALA A 87 2.97 -6.71 -17.19
C ALA A 87 1.87 -5.77 -16.64
N ARG A 88 1.09 -6.20 -15.63
CA ARG A 88 0.08 -5.35 -14.98
C ARG A 88 0.75 -4.27 -14.13
N LEU A 89 1.77 -4.65 -13.36
CA LEU A 89 2.49 -3.72 -12.49
C LEU A 89 3.24 -2.67 -13.31
N GLU A 90 3.92 -3.08 -14.39
CA GLU A 90 4.58 -2.14 -15.31
C GLU A 90 3.60 -1.16 -15.97
N LEU A 91 2.36 -1.59 -16.25
CA LEU A 91 1.34 -0.71 -16.81
C LEU A 91 0.93 0.36 -15.78
N LEU A 92 0.72 -0.05 -14.52
CA LEU A 92 0.34 0.87 -13.44
C LEU A 92 1.47 1.86 -13.12
N GLU A 93 2.72 1.40 -13.08
CA GLU A 93 3.90 2.25 -12.90
C GLU A 93 4.00 3.28 -14.03
N ARG A 94 3.85 2.85 -15.28
CA ARG A 94 3.84 3.77 -16.44
C ARG A 94 2.72 4.80 -16.36
N GLN A 95 1.51 4.40 -15.96
CA GLN A 95 0.39 5.34 -15.78
C GLN A 95 0.70 6.37 -14.69
N MET A 96 1.23 5.92 -13.55
CA MET A 96 1.65 6.81 -12.48
C MET A 96 2.73 7.80 -12.93
N ASP A 97 3.76 7.33 -13.64
CA ASP A 97 4.83 8.19 -14.15
C ASP A 97 4.33 9.24 -15.15
N GLU A 98 3.38 8.88 -16.03
CA GLU A 98 2.76 9.84 -16.94
C GLU A 98 1.90 10.87 -16.20
N GLU A 99 1.18 10.47 -15.15
CA GLU A 99 0.45 11.42 -14.30
C GLU A 99 1.39 12.37 -13.54
N ALA A 100 2.49 11.84 -12.99
CA ALA A 100 3.49 12.62 -12.25
C ALA A 100 4.13 13.71 -13.11
N LYS A 101 4.32 13.47 -14.41
CA LYS A 101 4.85 14.49 -15.35
C LYS A 101 3.97 15.73 -15.45
N ASN A 102 2.67 15.59 -15.16
CA ASN A 102 1.70 16.69 -15.20
C ASN A 102 1.55 17.40 -13.85
N LEU A 103 2.28 16.96 -12.83
CA LEU A 103 2.27 17.53 -11.48
C LEU A 103 3.62 18.20 -11.17
N PRO A 104 3.62 19.37 -10.52
CA PRO A 104 4.84 19.94 -9.96
C PRO A 104 5.55 18.95 -9.02
N ARG A 105 6.88 18.95 -9.01
CA ARG A 105 7.66 18.09 -8.09
C ARG A 105 7.53 18.54 -6.64
N SER A 106 7.30 19.82 -6.42
CA SER A 106 7.05 20.42 -5.12
C SER A 106 6.10 21.60 -5.24
N ALA A 107 5.48 21.97 -4.12
CA ALA A 107 4.57 23.10 -4.04
C ALA A 107 4.56 23.70 -2.63
N PHE A 108 4.32 25.00 -2.53
CA PHE A 108 3.96 25.66 -1.28
C PHE A 108 2.44 25.77 -1.18
N HIS A 109 1.90 25.60 0.03
CA HIS A 109 0.46 25.59 0.26
C HIS A 109 0.07 26.69 1.25
N SER A 110 -0.91 27.53 0.94
CA SER A 110 -1.33 28.63 1.83
C SER A 110 -1.66 28.24 3.28
N GLY A 111 -2.12 27.00 3.53
CA GLY A 111 -2.40 26.47 4.87
C GLY A 111 -1.21 25.78 5.56
N HIS A 112 -0.01 25.78 4.97
CA HIS A 112 1.16 25.07 5.49
C HIS A 112 2.49 25.77 5.17
N HIS A 113 3.39 25.86 6.14
CA HIS A 113 4.59 26.71 6.04
C HIS A 113 5.80 26.05 5.37
N HIS A 114 5.92 24.72 5.38
CA HIS A 114 7.04 24.03 4.74
C HIS A 114 6.74 23.70 3.28
N GLU A 115 7.79 23.46 2.50
CA GLU A 115 7.66 22.95 1.14
C GLU A 115 7.06 21.53 1.16
N LEU A 116 6.06 21.31 0.29
CA LEU A 116 5.48 19.99 0.10
C LEU A 116 6.09 19.33 -1.13
N ASN A 117 6.45 18.05 -1.02
CA ASN A 117 7.02 17.26 -2.10
C ASN A 117 5.97 16.32 -2.67
N LEU A 118 5.93 16.17 -3.99
CA LEU A 118 5.10 15.18 -4.64
C LEU A 118 5.64 13.78 -4.31
N VAL A 119 4.80 12.96 -3.68
CA VAL A 119 5.11 11.61 -3.24
C VAL A 119 4.01 10.64 -3.67
N SER A 120 4.39 9.38 -3.91
CA SER A 120 3.43 8.30 -4.06
C SER A 120 3.15 7.67 -2.69
N LEU A 121 1.95 7.87 -2.18
CA LEU A 121 1.47 7.32 -0.93
C LEU A 121 0.40 6.27 -1.18
N GLY A 122 0.28 5.33 -0.23
CA GLY A 122 -0.92 4.52 -0.10
C GLY A 122 -2.11 5.37 0.36
N PRO A 123 -3.10 4.78 1.05
CA PRO A 123 -4.19 5.55 1.63
C PRO A 123 -3.66 6.59 2.63
N PHE A 124 -4.12 7.83 2.51
CA PHE A 124 -3.83 8.92 3.44
C PHE A 124 -5.09 9.77 3.69
N ILE A 125 -5.07 10.61 4.72
CA ILE A 125 -6.15 11.58 4.98
C ILE A 125 -5.64 12.97 4.64
N CYS A 126 -6.31 13.65 3.71
CA CYS A 126 -5.91 14.98 3.29
C CYS A 126 -6.17 16.01 4.38
N CYS A 127 -5.14 16.73 4.82
CA CYS A 127 -5.23 17.74 5.88
C CYS A 127 -6.10 18.97 5.52
N VAL A 128 -6.55 19.10 4.28
CA VAL A 128 -7.36 20.24 3.81
C VAL A 128 -8.84 19.93 3.75
N CYS A 129 -9.22 18.78 3.20
CA CYS A 129 -10.64 18.40 3.03
C CYS A 129 -11.08 17.27 3.96
N ASP A 130 -10.16 16.67 4.72
CA ASP A 130 -10.43 15.54 5.63
C ASP A 130 -10.98 14.29 4.92
N GLU A 131 -10.81 14.23 3.60
CA GLU A 131 -11.18 13.08 2.78
C GLU A 131 -9.97 12.17 2.54
N GLN A 132 -10.25 10.87 2.37
CA GLN A 132 -9.23 9.88 2.01
C GLN A 132 -8.65 10.17 0.62
N GLY A 133 -7.33 10.17 0.51
CA GLY A 133 -6.56 10.16 -0.73
C GLY A 133 -5.82 8.85 -0.94
N SER A 134 -5.35 8.65 -2.16
CA SER A 134 -4.43 7.58 -2.52
C SER A 134 -3.60 7.98 -3.74
N TYR A 135 -2.55 7.21 -4.04
CA TYR A 135 -1.61 7.45 -5.13
C TYR A 135 -0.78 8.70 -4.92
N TRP A 136 -1.13 9.81 -5.57
CA TRP A 136 -0.34 11.04 -5.49
C TRP A 136 -0.77 11.92 -4.33
N ALA A 137 0.20 12.37 -3.55
CA ALA A 137 0.04 13.34 -2.49
C ALA A 137 1.17 14.37 -2.53
N TYR A 138 0.92 15.56 -1.99
CA TYR A 138 1.97 16.46 -1.59
C TYR A 138 2.18 16.31 -0.08
N GLN A 139 3.38 15.89 0.30
CA GLN A 139 3.75 15.62 1.69
C GLN A 139 4.87 16.57 2.15
N CYS A 140 4.68 17.16 3.33
CA CYS A 140 5.77 17.81 4.05
C CYS A 140 6.63 16.73 4.73
N LEU A 141 7.89 16.61 4.32
CA LEU A 141 8.81 15.64 4.91
C LEU A 141 9.27 16.02 6.33
N GLU A 142 9.02 17.27 6.76
CA GLU A 142 9.39 17.76 8.10
C GLU A 142 8.34 17.46 9.16
N CYS A 143 7.05 17.51 8.82
CA CYS A 143 5.96 17.39 9.79
C CYS A 143 4.86 16.39 9.41
N GLY A 144 4.94 15.75 8.23
CA GLY A 144 3.95 14.76 7.79
C GLY A 144 2.62 15.36 7.30
N TYR A 145 2.57 16.66 7.01
CA TYR A 145 1.38 17.29 6.42
C TYR A 145 1.14 16.75 5.01
N GLU A 146 -0.03 16.17 4.76
CA GLU A 146 -0.37 15.47 3.52
C GLU A 146 -1.62 16.06 2.87
N VAL A 147 -1.55 16.37 1.57
CA VAL A 147 -2.69 16.92 0.83
C VAL A 147 -2.82 16.31 -0.56
N HIS A 148 -4.07 16.22 -1.05
CA HIS A 148 -4.30 15.84 -2.44
C HIS A 148 -3.67 16.87 -3.39
N PRO A 149 -3.22 16.47 -4.58
CA PRO A 149 -2.78 17.38 -5.63
C PRO A 149 -3.81 18.48 -5.95
N LYS A 150 -5.10 18.13 -6.00
CA LYS A 150 -6.21 19.07 -6.23
C LYS A 150 -6.47 20.04 -5.07
N CYS A 151 -6.01 19.72 -3.86
CA CYS A 151 -6.22 20.52 -2.66
C CYS A 151 -5.06 21.49 -2.39
N VAL A 152 -4.00 21.44 -3.20
CA VAL A 152 -2.91 22.42 -3.14
C VAL A 152 -3.44 23.78 -3.58
N ARG A 153 -3.30 24.78 -2.70
CA ARG A 153 -3.57 26.19 -2.96
C ARG A 153 -2.22 26.89 -3.07
N PRO A 154 -1.62 26.95 -4.27
CA PRO A 154 -0.24 27.35 -4.47
C PRO A 154 -0.01 28.79 -4.00
N VAL A 155 1.11 29.01 -3.33
CA VAL A 155 1.63 30.33 -2.95
C VAL A 155 3.10 30.45 -3.35
N ASP A 156 3.60 31.68 -3.43
CA ASP A 156 5.03 31.91 -3.66
C ASP A 156 5.87 31.38 -2.49
N PRO A 157 7.14 30.99 -2.74
CA PRO A 157 8.04 30.58 -1.66
C PRO A 157 8.16 31.68 -0.60
N PRO A 158 8.27 31.34 0.69
CA PRO A 158 8.51 32.32 1.73
C PRO A 158 9.78 33.11 1.40
N ASN A 159 9.67 34.45 1.34
CA ASN A 159 10.82 35.32 1.15
C ASN A 159 11.81 35.10 2.30
N ASN A 160 13.01 34.60 2.00
CA ASN A 160 14.13 34.61 2.95
C ASN A 160 14.49 36.08 3.24
N THR A 161 13.99 36.59 4.37
CA THR A 161 14.37 37.88 4.95
C THR A 161 15.21 37.64 6.19
#